data_AF-A0AAX2A6K0-F1
#
_entry.id   AF-A0AAX2A6K0-F1
#
_cell.length_a   1.000
_cell.length_b   1.000
_cell.length_c   1.000
_cell.angle_alpha   90.00
_cell.angle_beta   90.00
_cell.angle_gamma   90.00
#
_symmetry.space_group_name_H-M   'P 1'
#
loop_
_entity.id
_entity.type
_entity.pdbx_description
1 polymer ?
#
loop_
_entity_poly.entity_id
_entity_poly.type
_entity_poly.pdbx_seq_one_letter_code
_entity_poly.pdbx_strand_id
1 'polypeptide(L)'
;MDRLISKEIRNDETDVLKLLTIYAKNQGSKSPEKLYMVYTKLVYKTLDIESGLRGHFTSSQLSIIATLEIMIAQTVIELMKENIHYKIIYQLVKKKLQQFVGLITVKEIYSTNKKLYSFNLAS
;
A
#
# COMPACT_ATOMS: atom_id res chain seq x y z
N MET A 1 16.43 3.79 1.91
CA MET A 1 15.99 4.57 0.75
C MET A 1 16.10 6.07 1.03
N ASP A 2 16.45 6.84 0.01
CA ASP A 2 16.45 8.31 0.03
C ASP A 2 15.00 8.87 0.01
N ARG A 3 14.77 10.00 0.68
CA ARG A 3 13.42 10.59 0.79
C ARG A 3 12.89 11.15 -0.52
N LEU A 4 13.75 11.63 -1.42
CA LEU A 4 13.37 12.11 -2.74
C LEU A 4 12.87 10.95 -3.60
N ILE A 5 13.60 9.82 -3.59
CA ILE A 5 13.21 8.60 -4.31
C ILE A 5 11.87 8.07 -3.77
N SER A 6 11.68 8.02 -2.45
CA SER A 6 10.41 7.61 -1.86
C SER A 6 9.25 8.55 -2.25
N LYS A 7 9.53 9.85 -2.43
CA LYS A 7 8.50 10.81 -2.88
C LYS A 7 8.12 10.59 -4.34
N GLU A 8 9.10 10.31 -5.21
CA GLU A 8 8.89 10.01 -6.63
C GLU A 8 8.02 8.76 -6.81
N ILE A 9 8.38 7.66 -6.15
CA ILE A 9 7.61 6.39 -6.17
C ILE A 9 6.14 6.61 -5.79
N ARG A 10 5.88 7.40 -4.74
CA ARG A 10 4.52 7.71 -4.31
C ARG A 10 3.76 8.58 -5.32
N ASN A 11 4.45 9.46 -6.05
CA ASN A 11 3.81 10.22 -7.12
C ASN A 11 3.41 9.29 -8.27
N ASP A 12 4.28 8.35 -8.64
CA ASP A 12 3.99 7.35 -9.68
C ASP A 12 2.80 6.48 -9.29
N GLU A 13 2.75 5.99 -8.05
CA GLU A 13 1.59 5.26 -7.52
C GLU A 13 0.32 6.12 -7.59
N THR A 14 0.42 7.38 -7.18
CA THR A 14 -0.72 8.32 -7.22
C THR A 14 -1.26 8.48 -8.63
N ASP A 15 -0.39 8.57 -9.64
CA ASP A 15 -0.80 8.70 -11.04
C ASP A 15 -1.47 7.42 -11.56
N VAL A 16 -1.00 6.24 -11.16
CA VAL A 16 -1.70 4.98 -11.47
C VAL A 16 -3.07 4.91 -10.80
N LEU A 17 -3.21 5.35 -9.55
CA LEU A 17 -4.50 5.37 -8.85
C LEU A 17 -5.49 6.36 -9.47
N LYS A 18 -5.02 7.44 -10.11
CA LYS A 18 -5.87 8.31 -10.92
C LYS A 18 -6.40 7.57 -12.16
N LEU A 19 -5.58 6.77 -12.83
CA LEU A 19 -6.04 5.93 -13.93
C LEU A 19 -7.08 4.90 -13.45
N LEU A 20 -6.86 4.27 -12.30
CA LEU A 20 -7.83 3.35 -11.70
C LEU A 20 -9.15 4.03 -11.34
N THR A 21 -9.12 5.31 -10.94
CA THR A 21 -10.32 6.11 -10.67
C THR A 21 -11.17 6.26 -11.94
N ILE A 22 -10.54 6.61 -13.06
CA ILE A 22 -11.22 6.70 -14.37
C ILE A 22 -11.76 5.33 -14.78
N TYR A 23 -10.94 4.29 -14.66
CA TYR A 23 -11.32 2.92 -14.97
C TYR A 23 -12.55 2.45 -14.16
N ALA A 24 -12.56 2.70 -12.85
CA ALA A 24 -13.67 2.37 -11.98
C ALA A 24 -14.94 3.18 -12.30
N LYS A 25 -14.80 4.45 -12.70
CA LYS A 25 -15.93 5.28 -13.15
C LYS A 25 -16.61 4.67 -14.37
N ASN A 26 -15.82 4.22 -15.35
CA ASN A 26 -16.33 3.55 -16.56
C ASN A 26 -17.04 2.22 -16.25
N GLN A 27 -16.72 1.60 -15.12
CA GLN A 27 -17.39 0.40 -14.61
C GLN A 27 -18.57 0.70 -13.67
N GLY A 28 -19.01 1.95 -13.57
CA GLY A 28 -20.19 2.34 -12.78
C GLY A 28 -19.93 2.56 -11.28
N SER A 29 -18.68 2.81 -10.86
CA SER A 29 -18.39 3.19 -9.47
C SER A 29 -19.11 4.49 -9.10
N LYS A 30 -19.76 4.49 -7.93
CA LYS A 30 -20.46 5.67 -7.38
C LYS A 30 -19.54 6.65 -6.64
N SER A 31 -18.33 6.22 -6.28
CA SER A 31 -17.37 7.05 -5.55
C SER A 31 -15.92 6.69 -5.91
N PRO A 32 -15.52 6.76 -7.19
CA PRO A 32 -14.19 6.36 -7.64
C PRO A 32 -13.09 7.26 -7.04
N GLU A 33 -13.38 8.52 -6.70
CA GLU A 33 -12.42 9.47 -6.13
C GLU A 33 -11.89 9.03 -4.75
N LYS A 34 -12.63 8.15 -4.06
CA LYS A 34 -12.21 7.59 -2.77
C LYS A 34 -11.14 6.52 -2.91
N LEU A 35 -10.90 5.99 -4.12
CA LEU A 35 -9.96 4.88 -4.32
C LEU A 35 -8.55 5.26 -3.87
N TYR A 36 -8.06 6.45 -4.22
CA TYR A 36 -6.75 6.93 -3.76
C TYR A 36 -6.58 6.78 -2.24
N MET A 37 -7.52 7.31 -1.46
CA MET A 37 -7.49 7.23 -0.01
C MET A 37 -7.55 5.79 0.51
N VAL A 38 -8.34 4.94 -0.15
CA VAL A 38 -8.48 3.53 0.23
C VAL A 38 -7.16 2.77 0.05
N TYR A 39 -6.42 3.01 -1.03
CA TYR A 39 -5.12 2.37 -1.26
C TYR A 39 -4.02 2.92 -0.34
N THR A 40 -3.97 4.23 -0.09
CA THR A 40 -3.05 4.78 0.91
C THR A 40 -3.28 4.18 2.30
N LYS A 41 -4.55 4.05 2.72
CA LYS A 41 -4.91 3.41 3.99
C LYS A 41 -4.56 1.92 4.00
N LEU A 42 -4.62 1.25 2.85
CA LEU A 42 -4.25 -0.15 2.72
C LEU A 42 -2.77 -0.37 3.04
N VAL A 43 -1.87 0.47 2.52
CA VAL A 43 -0.42 0.38 2.85
C VAL A 43 -0.21 0.47 4.36
N TYR A 44 -0.81 1.49 5.00
CA TYR A 44 -0.61 1.76 6.42
C TYR A 44 -1.19 0.62 7.27
N LYS A 45 -2.39 0.13 6.91
CA LYS A 45 -3.02 -1.00 7.58
C LYS A 45 -2.23 -2.30 7.39
N THR A 46 -1.63 -2.51 6.22
CA THR A 46 -0.86 -3.74 5.95
C THR A 46 0.44 -3.78 6.76
N LEU A 47 1.02 -2.61 7.03
CA LEU A 47 2.24 -2.47 7.84
C LEU A 47 1.99 -2.17 9.32
N ASP A 48 0.72 -2.12 9.73
CA ASP A 48 0.30 -1.78 11.09
C ASP A 48 0.89 -0.45 11.61
N ILE A 49 0.90 0.57 10.74
CA ILE A 49 1.46 1.89 11.02
C ILE A 49 0.37 2.80 11.61
N GLU A 50 0.63 3.34 12.81
CA GLU A 50 -0.22 4.38 13.41
C GLU A 50 -0.23 5.67 12.57
N SER A 51 -1.39 6.30 12.46
CA SER A 51 -1.54 7.60 11.79
C SER A 51 -0.74 8.69 12.51
N GLY A 52 -0.11 9.59 11.76
CA GLY A 52 0.64 10.74 12.33
C GLY A 52 2.15 10.57 12.38
N LEU A 53 2.69 9.40 12.03
CA LEU A 53 4.15 9.14 12.00
C LEU A 53 4.85 9.64 10.71
N ARG A 54 4.12 10.35 9.84
CA ARG A 54 4.64 10.83 8.55
C ARG A 54 5.78 11.83 8.79
N GLY A 55 7.01 11.43 8.44
CA GLY A 55 8.24 12.23 8.61
C GLY A 55 9.25 11.60 9.57
N HIS A 56 8.83 10.63 10.39
CA HIS A 56 9.67 9.94 11.37
C HIS A 56 10.16 8.56 10.92
N PHE A 57 9.84 8.14 9.69
CA PHE A 57 10.27 6.84 9.17
C PHE A 57 11.78 6.78 8.93
N THR A 58 12.37 5.66 9.32
CA THR A 58 13.76 5.31 8.99
C THR A 58 13.90 5.03 7.50
N SER A 59 15.13 5.06 6.98
CA SER A 59 15.41 4.71 5.59
C SER A 59 14.97 3.30 5.21
N SER A 60 14.94 2.35 6.15
CA SER A 60 14.45 0.98 5.93
C SER A 60 12.93 0.93 5.87
N GLN A 61 12.25 1.62 6.79
CA GLN A 61 10.78 1.74 6.77
C GLN A 61 10.28 2.42 5.49
N LEU A 62 10.97 3.48 5.04
CA LEU A 62 10.67 4.14 3.76
C LEU A 62 10.85 3.19 2.58
N SER A 63 11.88 2.32 2.60
CA SER A 63 12.06 1.31 1.55
C SER A 63 10.86 0.36 1.50
N ILE A 64 10.40 -0.14 2.64
CA ILE A 64 9.27 -1.10 2.70
C ILE A 64 7.98 -0.44 2.20
N ILE A 65 7.69 0.79 2.65
CA ILE A 65 6.52 1.56 2.18
C ILE A 65 6.58 1.73 0.67
N ALA A 66 7.71 2.20 0.14
CA ALA A 66 7.90 2.40 -1.29
C ALA A 66 7.76 1.09 -2.09
N THR A 67 8.22 -0.04 -1.55
CA THR A 67 7.99 -1.34 -2.18
C THR A 67 6.51 -1.68 -2.28
N LEU A 68 5.70 -1.43 -1.24
CA LEU A 68 4.26 -1.65 -1.32
C LEU A 68 3.58 -0.71 -2.31
N GLU A 69 3.98 0.56 -2.38
CA GLU A 69 3.48 1.55 -3.35
C GLU A 69 3.79 1.11 -4.80
N ILE A 70 5.01 0.64 -5.08
CA ILE A 70 5.39 0.05 -6.38
C ILE A 70 4.51 -1.17 -6.70
N MET A 71 4.35 -2.07 -5.73
CA MET A 71 3.54 -3.28 -5.91
C MET A 71 2.08 -2.94 -6.23
N ILE A 72 1.51 -1.92 -5.59
CA ILE A 72 0.17 -1.41 -5.90
C ILE A 72 0.14 -0.94 -7.35
N ALA A 73 1.04 -0.02 -7.73
CA ALA A 73 1.07 0.57 -9.06
C ALA A 73 1.15 -0.49 -10.17
N GLN A 74 2.10 -1.43 -10.06
CA GLN A 74 2.30 -2.49 -11.05
C GLN A 74 1.09 -3.43 -11.15
N THR A 75 0.61 -3.91 -10.00
CA THR A 75 -0.49 -4.88 -9.96
C THR A 75 -1.80 -4.26 -10.46
N VAL A 76 -2.06 -2.99 -10.14
CA VAL A 76 -3.22 -2.26 -10.65
C VAL A 76 -3.16 -2.14 -12.17
N ILE A 77 -2.00 -1.78 -12.74
CA ILE A 77 -1.82 -1.70 -14.20
C ILE A 77 -2.08 -3.05 -14.87
N GLU A 78 -1.46 -4.12 -14.37
CA GLU A 78 -1.64 -5.48 -14.92
C GLU A 78 -3.12 -5.89 -14.93
N LEU A 79 -3.80 -5.77 -13.79
CA LEU A 79 -5.18 -6.22 -13.68
C LEU A 79 -6.16 -5.35 -14.50
N MET A 80 -5.87 -4.04 -14.67
CA MET A 80 -6.64 -3.20 -15.60
C MET A 80 -6.46 -3.65 -17.06
N LYS A 81 -5.24 -4.03 -17.47
CA LYS A 81 -4.97 -4.57 -18.82
C LYS A 81 -5.69 -5.89 -19.06
N GLU A 82 -5.85 -6.70 -18.02
CA GLU A 82 -6.63 -7.94 -18.02
C GLU A 82 -8.15 -7.70 -17.94
N ASN A 83 -8.61 -6.45 -17.97
CA ASN A 83 -10.01 -6.06 -17.84
C ASN A 83 -10.70 -6.54 -16.54
N ILE A 84 -9.93 -6.70 -15.46
CA ILE A 84 -10.46 -7.12 -14.17
C ILE A 84 -11.28 -6.00 -13.54
N HIS A 85 -12.47 -6.35 -13.05
CA HIS A 85 -13.36 -5.38 -12.40
C HIS A 85 -12.70 -4.70 -11.19
N TYR A 86 -12.84 -3.38 -11.04
CA TYR A 86 -12.07 -2.55 -10.09
C TYR A 86 -12.18 -3.01 -8.63
N LYS A 87 -13.34 -3.56 -8.22
CA LYS A 87 -13.54 -4.12 -6.88
C LYS A 87 -12.69 -5.36 -6.63
N ILE A 88 -12.47 -6.17 -7.66
CA ILE A 88 -11.64 -7.37 -7.59
C ILE A 88 -10.17 -6.98 -7.55
N ILE A 89 -9.76 -5.96 -8.32
CA ILE A 89 -8.40 -5.39 -8.28
C ILE A 89 -7.99 -5.06 -6.85
N TYR A 90 -8.84 -4.36 -6.09
CA TYR A 90 -8.55 -4.02 -4.69
C TYR A 90 -8.26 -5.26 -3.82
N GLN A 91 -9.08 -6.31 -3.95
CA GLN A 91 -8.91 -7.52 -3.15
C GLN A 91 -7.62 -8.27 -3.52
N LEU A 92 -7.29 -8.33 -4.81
CA LEU A 92 -6.07 -8.96 -5.30
C LEU A 92 -4.82 -8.21 -4.84
N VAL A 93 -4.83 -6.88 -4.95
CA VAL A 93 -3.74 -6.03 -4.45
C VAL A 93 -3.57 -6.23 -2.94
N LYS A 94 -4.64 -6.13 -2.16
CA LYS A 94 -4.61 -6.36 -0.71
C LYS A 94 -3.98 -7.71 -0.36
N LYS A 95 -4.41 -8.79 -1.02
CA LYS A 95 -3.86 -10.13 -0.80
C LYS A 95 -2.36 -10.18 -1.11
N LYS A 96 -1.93 -9.58 -2.22
CA LYS A 96 -0.52 -9.57 -2.65
C LYS A 96 0.37 -8.81 -1.65
N LEU A 97 -0.09 -7.66 -1.14
CA LEU A 97 0.67 -6.92 -0.11
C LEU A 97 0.76 -7.71 1.20
N GLN A 98 -0.34 -8.32 1.64
CA GLN A 98 -0.36 -9.15 2.86
C GLN A 98 0.58 -10.36 2.75
N GLN A 99 0.61 -11.02 1.58
CA GLN A 99 1.55 -12.10 1.31
C GLN A 99 2.99 -11.62 1.38
N PHE A 100 3.32 -10.51 0.71
CA PHE A 100 4.67 -9.96 0.72
C PHE A 100 5.12 -9.57 2.14
N VAL A 101 4.28 -8.85 2.89
CA VAL A 101 4.57 -8.52 4.29
C VAL A 101 4.75 -9.79 5.11
N GLY A 102 3.90 -10.79 4.95
CA GLY A 102 4.06 -12.10 5.60
C GLY A 102 5.40 -12.79 5.32
N LEU A 103 6.02 -12.56 4.15
CA LEU A 103 7.34 -13.11 3.81
C LEU A 103 8.49 -12.35 4.47
N ILE A 104 8.40 -11.03 4.57
CA ILE A 104 9.48 -10.20 5.15
C ILE A 104 9.35 -10.04 6.67
N THR A 105 8.20 -10.38 7.25
CA THR A 105 7.89 -10.20 8.69
C THR A 105 8.03 -11.50 9.51
N VAL A 106 8.75 -12.51 9.01
CA VAL A 106 9.02 -13.75 9.76
C VAL A 106 10.09 -13.50 10.86
N LYS A 107 9.68 -12.86 11.95
CA LYS A 107 10.26 -12.92 13.31
C LYS A 107 11.70 -12.48 13.63
N GLU A 108 12.58 -12.13 12.70
CA GLU A 108 13.92 -11.56 13.02
C GLU A 108 14.15 -10.34 12.10
N ILE A 109 14.34 -9.12 12.59
CA ILE A 109 15.64 -8.47 12.85
C ILE A 109 15.29 -7.08 13.46
N TYR A 110 15.83 -6.75 14.64
CA TYR A 110 15.70 -5.49 15.43
C TYR A 110 14.64 -5.41 16.55
N SER A 111 14.81 -6.24 17.57
CA SER A 111 14.77 -5.72 18.94
C SER A 111 16.03 -4.89 19.24
N THR A 112 15.93 -3.55 19.20
CA THR A 112 16.66 -2.62 20.11
C THR A 112 16.13 -1.18 20.01
N ASN A 113 15.15 -0.87 20.87
CA ASN A 113 14.97 0.35 21.70
C ASN A 113 13.48 0.62 21.99
N LYS A 114 12.98 -0.05 23.05
CA LYS A 114 11.84 0.31 23.92
C LYS A 114 10.66 1.09 23.28
N LYS A 115 9.77 0.36 22.61
CA LYS A 115 8.32 0.37 22.87
C LYS A 115 7.66 -0.81 22.17
N LEU A 116 7.11 -1.75 22.93
CA LEU A 116 6.16 -2.74 22.40
C LEU A 116 4.82 -2.03 22.19
N TYR A 117 4.33 -2.02 20.95
CA TYR A 117 2.90 -1.85 20.72
C TYR A 117 2.27 -3.24 20.73
N SER A 118 1.38 -3.46 21.69
CA SER A 118 0.58 -4.68 21.79
C SER A 118 -0.54 -4.64 20.77
N PHE A 119 -0.57 -5.58 19.83
CA PHE A 119 -1.74 -5.80 18.98
C PHE A 119 -2.39 -7.11 19.38
N ASN A 120 -3.55 -6.99 20.02
CA ASN A 120 -4.45 -8.10 20.26
C ASN A 120 -4.96 -8.60 18.91
N LEU A 121 -4.69 -9.86 18.61
CA LEU A 121 -5.40 -10.59 17.56
C LEU A 121 -6.84 -10.76 18.05
N ALA A 122 -7.74 -9.91 17.57
CA ALA A 122 -9.16 -10.22 17.63
C ALA A 122 -9.43 -11.34 16.61
N SER A 123 -9.86 -12.47 17.17
CA SER A 123 -10.33 -13.70 16.53
C SER A 123 -11.34 -13.48 15.40
#